data_AF-A0A9D5KJ50-F1
#
_entry.id   AF-A0A9D5KJ50-F1
#
_cell.length_a   1.000
_cell.length_b   1.000
_cell.length_c   1.000
_cell.angle_alpha   90.00
_cell.angle_beta   90.00
_cell.angle_gamma   90.00
#
_symmetry.space_group_name_H-M   'P 1'
#
loop_
_entity.id
_entity.type
_entity.pdbx_description
1 polymer ?
#
loop_
_entity_poly.entity_id
_entity_poly.type
_entity_poly.pdbx_seq_one_letter_code
_entity_poly.pdbx_strand_id
1 'polypeptide(L)' 'MSISKKWKKLSRTPSHRQAMMKNMATSLLHYEKIKTTSPKAKELRRFVDRLISRSKTDSVA' A
#
# COMPACT_ATOMS: atom_id res chain seq x y z
N MET A 1 -6.16 11.51 -25.63
CA MET A 1 -6.65 10.42 -24.77
C MET A 1 -5.63 10.17 -23.65
N SER A 2 -5.82 10.73 -22.46
CA SER A 2 -4.80 10.71 -21.39
C SER A 2 -4.77 9.37 -20.65
N ILE A 3 -3.70 8.59 -20.85
CA ILE A 3 -3.41 7.37 -20.09
C ILE A 3 -2.42 7.74 -18.98
N SER A 4 -2.92 8.22 -17.84
CA SER A 4 -2.12 8.28 -16.60
C SER A 4 -3.01 8.42 -15.37
N LYS A 5 -3.71 7.35 -15.00
CA LYS A 5 -4.27 7.22 -13.65
C LYS A 5 -3.63 6.03 -12.94
N LYS A 6 -2.35 6.18 -12.60
CA LYS A 6 -1.54 5.18 -11.88
C LYS A 6 -2.02 4.90 -10.46
N TRP A 7 -3.02 5.60 -9.90
CA TRP A 7 -3.47 5.39 -8.51
C TRP A 7 -5.00 5.43 -8.42
N LYS A 8 -5.63 4.36 -7.91
CA LYS A 8 -7.07 4.38 -7.63
C LYS A 8 -7.37 5.21 -6.38
N LYS A 9 -8.34 6.13 -6.48
CA LYS A 9 -8.74 7.03 -5.38
C LYS A 9 -9.47 6.29 -4.23
N LEU A 10 -10.00 5.08 -4.48
CA LEU A 10 -10.71 4.25 -3.49
C LEU A 10 -11.83 5.01 -2.73
N SER A 11 -12.42 6.01 -3.38
CA SER A 11 -13.44 6.93 -2.83
C SER A 11 -13.06 7.55 -1.48
N ARG A 12 -11.78 7.91 -1.29
CA ARG A 12 -11.26 8.47 -0.04
C ARG A 12 -10.37 9.68 -0.29
N THR A 13 -10.29 10.57 0.70
CA THR A 13 -9.32 11.68 0.72
C THR A 13 -7.88 11.15 0.72
N PRO A 14 -6.89 11.92 0.26
CA PRO A 14 -5.49 11.51 0.28
C PRO A 14 -4.98 11.10 1.66
N SER A 15 -5.31 11.87 2.71
CA SER A 15 -4.92 11.59 4.09
C SER A 15 -5.47 10.24 4.58
N HIS A 16 -6.78 10.02 4.41
CA HIS A 16 -7.42 8.76 4.79
C HIS A 16 -6.84 7.59 3.98
N ARG A 17 -6.60 7.75 2.68
CA ARG A 17 -6.00 6.68 1.87
C ARG A 17 -4.60 6.30 2.37
N GLN A 18 -3.78 7.27 2.76
CA GLN A 18 -2.45 7.00 3.32
C GLN A 18 -2.55 6.24 4.65
N ALA A 19 -3.40 6.69 5.57
CA ALA A 19 -3.62 6.01 6.84
C ALA A 19 -4.13 4.58 6.64
N MET A 20 -5.11 4.39 5.75
CA MET A 20 -5.65 3.06 5.43
C MET A 20 -4.58 2.13 4.84
N MET A 21 -3.72 2.61 3.95
CA MET A 21 -2.64 1.80 3.36
C MET A 21 -1.59 1.41 4.41
N LYS A 22 -1.24 2.32 5.32
CA LYS A 22 -0.34 2.03 6.44
C LYS A 22 -0.93 0.94 7.34
N ASN A 23 -2.19 1.08 7.76
CA ASN A 23 -2.84 0.11 8.64
C ASN A 23 -2.96 -1.28 7.98
N MET A 24 -3.30 -1.33 6.70
CA MET A 24 -3.35 -2.61 5.95
C MET A 24 -1.96 -3.23 5.78
N ALA A 25 -0.91 -2.43 5.55
CA ALA A 25 0.46 -2.94 5.44
C ALA A 25 0.94 -3.51 6.78
N THR A 26 0.73 -2.78 7.89
CA THR A 26 1.04 -3.26 9.25
C THR A 26 0.31 -4.56 9.57
N SER A 27 -1.00 -4.64 9.27
CA SER A 27 -1.78 -5.86 9.47
C SER A 27 -1.28 -7.02 8.62
N LEU A 28 -0.89 -6.76 7.36
CA LEU A 28 -0.34 -7.78 6.48
C LEU A 28 0.99 -8.32 7.00
N LEU A 29 1.86 -7.45 7.52
CA LEU A 29 3.16 -7.85 8.07
C LEU A 29 3.02 -8.61 9.41
N HIS A 30 2.04 -8.27 10.24
CA HIS A 30 1.82 -8.96 11.52
C HIS A 30 1.12 -10.31 11.38
N TYR A 31 0.12 -10.41 10.50
CA TYR A 31 -0.74 -11.59 10.39
C TYR A 31 -0.43 -12.44 9.16
N GLU A 32 0.56 -12.05 8.35
CA GLU A 32 1.02 -12.67 7.09
C GLU A 32 -0.02 -12.71 5.95
N LYS A 33 -1.31 -12.63 6.28
CA LYS A 33 -2.44 -12.69 5.35
C LYS A 33 -3.59 -11.84 5.86
N ILE A 34 -4.20 -11.06 4.96
CA ILE A 34 -5.41 -10.30 5.25
C ILE A 34 -6.45 -10.49 4.15
N LYS A 35 -7.74 -10.38 4.51
CA LYS A 35 -8.85 -10.35 3.55
C LYS A 35 -9.23 -8.90 3.27
N THR A 36 -9.19 -8.50 2.00
CA THR A 36 -9.57 -7.15 1.56
C THR A 36 -10.21 -7.19 0.16
N THR A 37 -10.62 -6.05 -0.37
CA THR A 37 -11.22 -5.98 -1.71
C THR A 37 -10.16 -5.99 -2.79
N SER A 38 -10.46 -6.59 -3.95
CA SER A 38 -9.55 -6.66 -5.11
C SER A 38 -8.87 -5.31 -5.46
N PRO A 39 -9.59 -4.16 -5.55
CA PRO A 39 -8.92 -2.88 -5.83
C PRO A 39 -8.00 -2.40 -4.70
N LYS A 40 -8.33 -2.68 -3.43
CA LYS A 40 -7.47 -2.34 -2.29
C LYS A 40 -6.21 -3.21 -2.28
N ALA A 41 -6.35 -4.50 -2.56
CA ALA A 41 -5.23 -5.45 -2.62
C ALA A 41 -4.22 -5.06 -3.72
N LYS A 42 -4.69 -4.68 -4.92
CA LYS A 42 -3.83 -4.23 -6.02
C LYS A 42 -3.00 -3.00 -5.66
N GLU A 43 -3.60 -2.03 -4.97
CA GLU A 43 -2.89 -0.84 -4.50
C GLU A 43 -1.95 -1.14 -3.34
N LEU A 44 -2.38 -1.98 -2.38
CA LEU A 44 -1.58 -2.40 -1.24
C LEU A 44 -0.31 -3.13 -1.67
N ARG A 45 -0.41 -4.03 -2.66
CA ARG A 45 0.76 -4.74 -3.23
C ARG A 45 1.86 -3.76 -3.66
N ARG A 46 1.51 -2.74 -4.45
CA ARG A 46 2.48 -1.73 -4.91
C ARG A 46 3.08 -0.90 -3.77
N PHE A 47 2.32 -0.72 -2.68
CA PHE A 47 2.79 -0.01 -1.50
C PHE A 47 3.78 -0.86 -0.70
N VAL A 48 3.43 -2.13 -0.44
CA VAL A 48 4.23 -3.08 0.34
C VAL A 48 5.49 -3.50 -0.41
N ASP A 49 5.44 -3.73 -1.73
CA ASP A 49 6.63 -4.07 -2.53
C ASP A 49 7.73 -3.01 -2.39
N ARG A 50 7.35 -1.72 -2.39
CA ARG A 50 8.30 -0.61 -2.18
C ARG A 50 8.82 -0.54 -0.76
N LEU A 51 7.98 -0.85 0.24
CA LEU A 51 8.42 -0.91 1.63
C LEU A 51 9.46 -2.01 1.82
N ILE A 52 9.15 -3.23 1.38
CA ILE A 52 10.08 -4.38 1.46
C ILE A 52 11.37 -4.05 0.71
N SER A 53 11.28 -3.48 -0.49
CA SER A 53 12.48 -3.11 -1.26
C SER A 53 13.38 -2.13 -0.52
N ARG A 54 12.83 -1.19 0.25
CA ARG A 54 13.60 -0.23 1.05
C ARG A 54 14.16 -0.87 2.32
N SER A 55 13.39 -1.75 2.96
CA SER A 55 13.80 -2.46 4.18
C SER A 55 14.97 -3.42 3.97
N LYS A 56 15.29 -3.80 2.73
CA LYS A 56 16.45 -4.64 2.42
C LYS A 56 17.79 -3.94 2.65
N THR A 57 17.82 -2.62 2.55
CA THR A 57 19.01 -1.81 2.80
C THR A 57 18.90 -1.20 4.19
N ASP A 58 19.75 -1.64 5.11
CA ASP A 58 19.84 -1.02 6.43
C ASP A 58 20.64 0.27 6.33
N SER A 59 19.93 1.40 6.21
CA SER A 59 20.52 2.72 5.99
C SER A 59 20.49 3.61 7.24
N VAL A 60 20.44 3.01 8.43
CA VAL A 60 20.47 3.75 9.70
C VAL A 60 21.92 3.86 10.18
N ALA A 61 22.64 4.83 9.63
CA ALA A 61 23.98 5.24 10.03
C ALA A 61 24.09 6.77 9.98
#